data_AF-U3TUI7-F1
#
_entry.id   AF-U3TUI7-F1
#
_cell.length_a   1.000
_cell.length_b   1.000
_cell.length_c   1.000
_cell.angle_alpha   90.00
_cell.angle_beta   90.00
_cell.angle_gamma   90.00
#
_symmetry.space_group_name_H-M   'P 1'
#
loop_
_entity.id
_entity.type
_entity.pdbx_description
1 polymer ?
#
loop_
_entity_poly.entity_id
_entity_poly.type
_entity_poly.pdbx_seq_one_letter_code
_entity_poly.pdbx_strand_id
1 'polypeptide(L)'
;MLQETRLHRIRALLSTQHQLSTERIIKELGISRETARRDIISLEAQGLARRVYGGLVALESPPEPPLQVRRNAQAREKRAIAAAAVQHLQPGQTLFLDAGTTTTLLAEELRTMSGLTIITNSLQAALALSAAEEHETLNNQVLLLGGMMMAGAQQTRGEMTVGEIYRYRADVALLSPVGIDARNGASSFHPHEAPSRTPWYSRPAAPCCWRITVNSA
;
A
#
# COMPACT_ATOMS: atom_id res chain seq x y z
N MET A 1 -11.85 -22.67 21.73
CA MET A 1 -11.52 -21.83 20.54
C MET A 1 -10.69 -20.65 21.00
N LEU A 2 -9.49 -20.45 20.41
CA LEU A 2 -8.60 -19.32 20.73
C LEU A 2 -9.26 -17.98 20.36
N GLN A 3 -8.95 -16.92 21.11
CA GLN A 3 -9.55 -15.59 20.91
C GLN A 3 -9.22 -15.03 19.52
N GLU A 4 -7.98 -15.19 19.06
CA GLU A 4 -7.54 -14.75 17.74
C GLU A 4 -8.36 -15.38 16.61
N THR A 5 -8.66 -16.68 16.70
CA THR A 5 -9.51 -17.39 15.73
C THR A 5 -10.94 -16.85 15.73
N ARG A 6 -11.48 -16.48 16.91
CA ARG A 6 -12.82 -15.86 17.01
C ARG A 6 -12.85 -14.49 16.35
N LEU A 7 -11.87 -13.64 16.66
CA LEU A 7 -11.76 -12.30 16.07
C LEU A 7 -11.64 -12.37 14.54
N HIS A 8 -10.83 -13.30 14.01
CA HIS A 8 -10.72 -13.53 12.58
C HIS A 8 -12.07 -13.92 11.94
N ARG A 9 -12.83 -14.80 12.60
CA ARG A 9 -14.14 -15.25 12.12
C ARG A 9 -15.18 -14.12 12.13
N ILE A 10 -15.21 -13.30 13.19
CA ILE A 10 -16.09 -12.11 13.28
C ILE A 10 -15.76 -11.13 12.15
N ARG A 11 -14.47 -10.92 11.84
CA ARG A 11 -14.05 -10.06 10.72
C ARG A 11 -14.51 -10.59 9.36
N ALA A 12 -14.38 -11.89 9.12
CA ALA A 12 -14.86 -12.50 7.87
C ALA A 12 -16.39 -12.40 7.70
N LEU A 13 -17.13 -12.46 8.80
CA LEU A 13 -18.57 -12.23 8.80
C LEU A 13 -18.92 -10.74 8.58
N LEU A 14 -18.12 -9.82 9.15
CA LEU A 14 -18.31 -8.37 8.94
C LEU A 14 -18.01 -7.95 7.51
N SER A 15 -17.01 -8.53 6.85
CA SER A 15 -16.67 -8.18 5.47
C SER A 15 -17.76 -8.57 4.48
N THR A 16 -18.50 -9.64 4.75
CA THR A 16 -19.59 -10.12 3.88
C THR A 16 -20.92 -9.41 4.13
N GLN A 17 -21.22 -9.06 5.39
CA GLN A 17 -22.55 -8.56 5.78
C GLN A 17 -22.60 -7.08 6.15
N HIS A 18 -21.44 -6.42 6.27
CA HIS A 18 -21.24 -5.01 6.66
C HIS A 18 -21.75 -4.64 8.07
N GLN A 19 -22.69 -5.40 8.64
CA GLN A 19 -23.22 -5.27 9.97
C GLN A 19 -23.45 -6.66 10.58
N LEU A 20 -23.14 -6.82 11.86
CA LEU A 20 -23.40 -8.02 12.65
C LEU A 20 -24.05 -7.68 13.98
N SER A 21 -25.13 -8.37 14.33
CA SER A 21 -25.70 -8.28 15.67
C SER A 21 -24.91 -9.13 16.66
N THR A 22 -24.91 -8.74 17.94
CA THR A 22 -24.28 -9.53 19.01
C THR A 22 -24.89 -10.94 19.10
N GLU A 23 -26.19 -11.08 18.86
CA GLU A 23 -26.87 -12.38 18.85
C GLU A 23 -26.40 -13.31 17.73
N ARG A 24 -26.11 -12.75 16.55
CA ARG A 24 -25.57 -13.52 15.43
C ARG A 24 -24.15 -13.98 15.71
N ILE A 25 -23.32 -13.14 16.34
CA ILE A 25 -21.96 -13.52 16.76
C ILE A 25 -22.00 -14.68 17.77
N ILE A 26 -22.92 -14.61 18.74
CA ILE A 26 -23.16 -15.68 19.72
C ILE A 26 -23.56 -16.98 19.03
N LYS A 27 -24.51 -16.91 18.07
CA LYS A 27 -25.02 -18.09 17.36
C LYS A 27 -23.99 -18.73 16.44
N GLU A 28 -23.24 -17.94 15.68
CA GLU A 28 -22.25 -18.43 14.70
C GLU A 28 -21.00 -19.02 15.36
N LEU A 29 -20.60 -18.48 16.53
CA LEU A 29 -19.39 -18.91 17.23
C LEU A 29 -19.67 -19.83 18.42
N GLY A 30 -20.93 -20.00 18.81
CA GLY A 30 -21.31 -20.80 19.98
C GLY A 30 -20.72 -20.27 21.29
N ILE A 31 -20.60 -18.95 21.45
CA ILE A 31 -19.95 -18.31 22.62
C ILE A 31 -20.94 -17.62 23.54
N SER A 32 -20.55 -17.41 24.80
CA SER A 32 -21.36 -16.63 25.75
C SER A 32 -21.48 -15.16 25.34
N ARG A 33 -22.56 -14.50 25.79
CA ARG A 33 -22.78 -13.06 25.57
C ARG A 33 -21.64 -12.21 26.11
N GLU A 34 -21.07 -12.61 27.25
CA GLU A 34 -19.94 -11.92 27.87
C GLU A 34 -18.65 -12.06 27.05
N THR A 35 -18.39 -13.25 26.48
CA THR A 35 -17.27 -13.48 25.56
C THR A 35 -17.42 -12.65 24.29
N ALA A 36 -18.62 -12.64 23.70
CA ALA A 36 -18.91 -11.83 22.52
C ALA A 36 -18.70 -10.34 22.79
N ARG A 37 -19.13 -9.84 23.96
CA ARG A 37 -18.93 -8.44 24.37
C ARG A 37 -17.44 -8.07 24.47
N ARG A 38 -16.61 -8.93 25.07
CA ARG A 38 -15.15 -8.71 25.14
C ARG A 38 -14.49 -8.71 23.76
N ASP A 39 -14.88 -9.63 22.90
CA ASP A 39 -14.34 -9.71 21.53
C ASP A 39 -14.76 -8.47 20.70
N ILE A 40 -16.01 -8.00 20.86
CA ILE A 40 -16.50 -6.75 20.25
C ILE A 40 -15.67 -5.54 20.70
N ILE A 41 -15.46 -5.39 22.01
CA ILE A 41 -14.64 -4.30 22.57
C ILE A 41 -13.21 -4.37 22.04
N SER A 42 -12.66 -5.58 21.90
CA SER A 42 -11.32 -5.77 21.36
C SER A 42 -11.22 -5.34 19.89
N LEU A 43 -12.22 -5.65 19.06
CA LEU A 43 -12.26 -5.22 17.65
C LEU A 43 -12.42 -3.71 17.51
N GLU A 44 -13.21 -3.09 18.40
CA GLU A 44 -13.37 -1.63 18.46
C GLU A 44 -12.09 -0.92 18.90
N ALA A 45 -11.42 -1.43 19.94
CA ALA A 45 -10.14 -0.89 20.41
C ALA A 45 -9.01 -1.02 19.36
N GLN A 46 -9.11 -2.00 18.46
CA GLN A 46 -8.20 -2.16 17.32
C GLN A 46 -8.58 -1.30 16.10
N GLY A 47 -9.69 -0.54 16.17
CA GLY A 47 -10.17 0.28 15.05
C GLY A 47 -10.58 -0.54 13.84
N LEU A 48 -10.98 -1.80 14.01
CA LEU A 48 -11.35 -2.70 12.91
C LEU A 48 -12.85 -2.69 12.62
N ALA A 49 -13.66 -2.24 13.57
CA ALA A 49 -15.10 -2.13 13.47
C ALA A 49 -15.62 -1.11 14.49
N ARG A 50 -16.81 -0.58 14.26
CA ARG A 50 -17.47 0.38 15.16
C ARG A 50 -18.64 -0.28 15.84
N ARG A 51 -18.77 -0.10 17.16
CA ARG A 51 -19.90 -0.61 17.91
C ARG A 51 -21.13 0.25 17.67
N VAL A 52 -22.27 -0.38 17.47
CA VAL A 52 -23.60 0.25 17.41
C VAL A 52 -24.52 -0.38 18.43
N TYR A 53 -25.69 0.22 18.65
CA TYR A 53 -26.69 -0.35 19.54
C TYR A 53 -27.11 -1.74 19.01
N GLY A 54 -26.75 -2.80 19.75
CA GLY A 54 -27.06 -4.20 19.40
C GLY A 54 -26.04 -4.95 18.53
N GLY A 55 -24.90 -4.35 18.17
CA GLY A 55 -23.94 -5.06 17.30
C GLY A 55 -22.66 -4.31 16.93
N LEU A 56 -22.06 -4.77 15.83
CA LEU A 56 -20.89 -4.22 15.17
C LEU A 56 -21.25 -3.81 13.75
N VAL A 57 -20.77 -2.66 13.31
CA VAL A 57 -20.75 -2.28 11.89
C VAL A 57 -19.31 -2.25 11.42
N ALA A 58 -19.08 -2.71 10.18
CA ALA A 58 -17.82 -2.53 9.50
C ALA A 58 -17.53 -1.02 9.36
N LEU A 59 -16.26 -0.64 9.45
CA LEU A 59 -15.84 0.67 8.97
C LEU A 59 -15.93 0.64 7.44
N GLU A 60 -16.45 1.71 6.83
CA GLU A 60 -16.69 1.81 5.36
C GLU A 60 -15.43 1.54 4.52
N SER A 61 -14.25 1.61 5.15
CA SER A 61 -13.08 0.88 4.71
C SER A 61 -12.35 0.38 5.95
N PRO A 62 -12.24 -0.95 6.17
CA PRO A 62 -11.37 -1.45 7.23
C PRO A 62 -9.96 -0.87 7.00
N PRO A 63 -9.26 -0.46 8.06
CA PRO A 63 -7.90 0.04 7.91
C PRO A 63 -7.07 -1.02 7.17
N GLU A 64 -6.29 -0.55 6.22
CA GLU A 64 -5.44 -1.42 5.43
C GLU A 64 -4.55 -2.26 6.37
N PRO A 65 -4.46 -3.59 6.18
CA PRO A 65 -3.69 -4.44 7.08
C PRO A 65 -2.23 -3.98 7.16
N PRO A 66 -1.51 -4.26 8.27
CA PRO A 66 -0.12 -3.86 8.41
C PRO A 66 0.72 -4.31 7.21
N LEU A 67 1.70 -3.48 6.82
CA LEU A 67 2.56 -3.72 5.65
C LEU A 67 3.15 -5.15 5.61
N GLN A 68 3.52 -5.71 6.76
CA GLN A 68 4.07 -7.07 6.84
C GLN A 68 3.06 -8.16 6.45
N VAL A 69 1.79 -8.00 6.88
CA VAL A 69 0.71 -8.92 6.50
C VAL A 69 0.45 -8.82 5.00
N ARG A 70 0.44 -7.59 4.46
CA ARG A 70 0.26 -7.35 3.04
C ARG A 70 1.42 -7.86 2.19
N ARG A 71 2.66 -7.81 2.67
CA ARG A 71 3.84 -8.29 1.93
C ARG A 71 3.75 -9.78 1.64
N ASN A 72 3.26 -10.56 2.60
CA ASN A 72 3.09 -12.01 2.46
C ASN A 72 1.83 -12.39 1.67
N ALA A 73 0.79 -11.54 1.70
CA ALA A 73 -0.40 -11.74 0.88
C ALA A 73 -0.07 -11.57 -0.61
N GLN A 74 -0.40 -12.59 -1.41
CA GLN A 74 -0.21 -12.60 -2.87
C GLN A 74 1.25 -12.32 -3.29
N ALA A 75 2.21 -12.80 -2.50
CA ALA A 75 3.63 -12.54 -2.74
C ALA A 75 4.10 -13.09 -4.10
N ARG A 76 3.54 -14.21 -4.57
CA ARG A 76 3.89 -14.81 -5.85
C ARG A 76 3.46 -13.91 -7.02
N GLU A 77 2.24 -13.41 -6.97
CA GLU A 77 1.68 -12.51 -7.97
C GLU A 77 2.45 -11.18 -8.01
N LYS A 78 2.78 -10.64 -6.84
CA LYS A 78 3.57 -9.40 -6.74
C LYS A 78 4.99 -9.56 -7.29
N ARG A 79 5.64 -10.70 -7.06
CA ARG A 79 6.94 -11.01 -7.70
C ARG A 79 6.81 -11.14 -9.20
N ALA A 80 5.75 -11.76 -9.71
CA ALA A 80 5.52 -11.84 -11.16
C ALA A 80 5.35 -10.44 -11.79
N ILE A 81 4.60 -9.54 -11.13
CA ILE A 81 4.47 -8.14 -11.55
C ILE A 81 5.83 -7.44 -11.51
N ALA A 82 6.61 -7.65 -10.46
CA ALA A 82 7.93 -7.04 -10.32
C ALA A 82 8.89 -7.48 -11.44
N ALA A 83 8.96 -8.79 -11.70
CA ALA A 83 9.79 -9.35 -12.76
C ALA A 83 9.37 -8.82 -14.15
N ALA A 84 8.07 -8.70 -14.42
CA ALA A 84 7.58 -8.12 -15.68
C ALA A 84 7.93 -6.63 -15.80
N ALA A 85 7.80 -5.86 -14.70
CA ALA A 85 8.12 -4.44 -14.71
C ALA A 85 9.60 -4.17 -15.03
N VAL A 86 10.52 -4.97 -14.48
CA VAL A 86 11.98 -4.85 -14.72
C VAL A 86 12.34 -5.03 -16.20
N GLN A 87 11.59 -5.84 -16.96
CA GLN A 87 11.85 -6.04 -18.40
C GLN A 87 11.63 -4.78 -19.24
N HIS A 88 10.92 -3.77 -18.71
CA HIS A 88 10.68 -2.50 -19.39
C HIS A 88 11.67 -1.40 -19.01
N LEU A 89 12.61 -1.68 -18.11
CA LEU A 89 13.56 -0.70 -17.60
C LEU A 89 14.90 -0.81 -18.33
N GLN A 90 15.62 0.31 -18.37
CA GLN A 90 16.92 0.41 -19.02
C GLN A 90 17.96 0.99 -18.06
N PRO A 91 19.23 0.53 -18.11
CA PRO A 91 20.32 1.18 -17.38
C PRO A 91 20.41 2.68 -17.70
N GLY A 92 20.76 3.49 -16.70
CA GLY A 92 20.86 4.94 -16.82
C GLY A 92 19.54 5.70 -16.58
N GLN A 93 18.41 5.01 -16.39
CA GLN A 93 17.13 5.65 -16.13
C GLN A 93 17.00 6.16 -14.70
N THR A 94 16.28 7.27 -14.57
CA THR A 94 15.78 7.78 -13.29
C THR A 94 14.38 7.23 -13.03
N LEU A 95 14.22 6.49 -11.93
CA LEU A 95 12.98 5.83 -11.55
C LEU A 95 12.40 6.49 -10.31
N PHE A 96 11.10 6.77 -10.32
CA PHE A 96 10.36 7.08 -9.10
C PHE A 96 9.67 5.80 -8.60
N LEU A 97 9.93 5.42 -7.35
CA LEU A 97 9.37 4.24 -6.72
C LEU A 97 8.53 4.65 -5.50
N ASP A 98 7.23 4.44 -5.62
CA ASP A 98 6.26 4.73 -4.57
C ASP A 98 6.33 3.73 -3.41
N ALA A 99 5.63 4.02 -2.31
CA ALA A 99 5.57 3.18 -1.14
C ALA A 99 4.41 2.17 -1.17
N GLY A 100 4.77 0.90 -1.31
CA GLY A 100 3.82 -0.21 -1.25
C GLY A 100 4.51 -1.55 -1.15
N THR A 101 3.75 -2.59 -0.82
CA THR A 101 4.33 -3.93 -0.67
C THR A 101 4.82 -4.52 -2.00
N THR A 102 4.22 -4.10 -3.11
CA THR A 102 4.64 -4.52 -4.45
C THR A 102 5.91 -3.80 -4.88
N THR A 103 6.03 -2.49 -4.58
CA THR A 103 7.22 -1.72 -4.90
C THR A 103 8.42 -2.10 -4.03
N THR A 104 8.21 -2.56 -2.79
CA THR A 104 9.29 -3.16 -1.99
C THR A 104 9.84 -4.45 -2.63
N LEU A 105 8.97 -5.32 -3.16
CA LEU A 105 9.44 -6.52 -3.88
C LEU A 105 10.12 -6.16 -5.20
N LEU A 106 9.64 -5.11 -5.87
CA LEU A 106 10.28 -4.57 -7.07
C LEU A 106 11.68 -4.02 -6.77
N ALA A 107 11.86 -3.36 -5.63
CA ALA A 107 13.17 -2.91 -5.17
C ALA A 107 14.18 -4.06 -5.04
N GLU A 108 13.75 -5.26 -4.61
CA GLU A 108 14.63 -6.44 -4.58
C GLU A 108 15.08 -6.86 -5.99
N GLU A 109 14.17 -6.88 -6.96
CA GLU A 109 14.48 -7.23 -8.36
C GLU A 109 15.37 -6.17 -9.03
N LEU A 110 15.17 -4.88 -8.73
CA LEU A 110 15.97 -3.78 -9.27
C LEU A 110 17.45 -3.86 -8.88
N ARG A 111 17.80 -4.60 -7.81
CA ARG A 111 19.21 -4.85 -7.44
C ARG A 111 19.97 -5.66 -8.50
N THR A 112 19.26 -6.43 -9.31
CA THR A 112 19.87 -7.18 -10.42
C THR A 112 20.26 -6.28 -11.60
N MET A 113 19.78 -5.04 -11.61
CA MET A 113 20.16 -4.01 -12.58
C MET A 113 21.22 -3.08 -12.00
N SER A 114 21.96 -2.41 -12.89
CA SER A 114 22.99 -1.44 -12.53
C SER A 114 22.81 -0.13 -13.28
N GLY A 115 23.29 0.97 -12.68
CA GLY A 115 23.29 2.30 -13.28
C GLY A 115 21.94 3.00 -13.20
N LEU A 116 21.05 2.60 -12.30
CA LEU A 116 19.76 3.27 -12.09
C LEU A 116 19.86 4.37 -11.04
N THR A 117 19.13 5.47 -11.24
CA THR A 117 18.88 6.47 -10.18
C THR A 117 17.46 6.28 -9.67
N ILE A 118 17.32 5.81 -8.43
CA ILE A 118 16.02 5.44 -7.84
C ILE A 118 15.64 6.46 -6.77
N ILE A 119 14.55 7.15 -7.00
CA ILE A 119 13.95 8.13 -6.09
C ILE A 119 12.77 7.45 -5.41
N THR A 120 12.75 7.40 -4.09
CA THR A 120 11.67 6.73 -3.36
C THR A 120 11.27 7.47 -2.10
N ASN A 121 9.99 7.44 -1.75
CA ASN A 121 9.49 7.83 -0.43
C ASN A 121 9.34 6.64 0.52
N SER A 122 9.69 5.42 0.08
CA SER A 122 9.58 4.19 0.86
C SER A 122 10.87 3.88 1.59
N LEU A 123 10.82 3.86 2.92
CA LEU A 123 11.98 3.47 3.72
C LEU A 123 12.34 2.00 3.49
N GLN A 124 11.34 1.12 3.36
CA GLN A 124 11.59 -0.30 3.08
C GLN A 124 12.26 -0.52 1.73
N ALA A 125 11.81 0.19 0.69
CA ALA A 125 12.38 0.03 -0.64
C ALA A 125 13.81 0.57 -0.69
N ALA A 126 14.07 1.72 -0.05
CA ALA A 126 15.41 2.26 0.08
C ALA A 126 16.35 1.29 0.81
N LEU A 127 15.91 0.70 1.93
CA LEU A 127 16.70 -0.29 2.65
C LEU A 127 16.95 -1.56 1.83
N ALA A 128 15.95 -2.03 1.08
CA ALA A 128 16.12 -3.19 0.19
C ALA A 128 17.15 -2.91 -0.91
N LEU A 129 17.09 -1.73 -1.55
CA LEU A 129 18.02 -1.33 -2.60
C LEU A 129 19.45 -1.09 -2.09
N SER A 130 19.57 -0.61 -0.85
CA SER A 130 20.87 -0.34 -0.21
C SER A 130 21.45 -1.53 0.56
N ALA A 131 20.72 -2.65 0.64
CA ALA A 131 21.29 -3.89 1.17
C ALA A 131 22.33 -4.40 0.16
N ALA A 132 23.59 -4.50 0.56
CA ALA A 132 24.66 -5.14 -0.20
C ALA A 132 25.08 -6.42 0.51
N GLU A 133 25.25 -7.51 -0.24
CA GLU A 133 26.06 -8.62 0.24
C GLU A 133 27.55 -8.28 0.10
N GLU A 134 28.41 -8.99 0.84
CA GLU A 134 29.86 -8.72 0.98
C GLU A 134 30.64 -8.70 -0.35
N HIS A 135 30.01 -9.13 -1.45
CA HIS A 135 30.57 -9.21 -2.81
C HIS A 135 29.74 -8.50 -3.90
N GLU A 136 28.68 -7.76 -3.52
CA GLU A 136 27.84 -7.03 -4.49
C GLU A 136 28.30 -5.58 -4.66
N THR A 137 28.58 -5.18 -5.89
CA THR A 137 28.74 -3.76 -6.25
C THR A 137 27.37 -3.13 -6.46
N LEU A 138 26.89 -2.39 -5.45
CA LEU A 138 25.70 -1.56 -5.59
C LEU A 138 25.99 -0.40 -6.55
N ASN A 139 25.59 -0.57 -7.80
CA ASN A 139 25.76 0.43 -8.87
C ASN A 139 24.51 1.28 -9.10
N ASN A 140 23.54 1.23 -8.19
CA ASN A 140 22.33 2.05 -8.24
C ASN A 140 22.43 3.18 -7.23
N GLN A 141 22.09 4.40 -7.66
CA GLN A 141 21.98 5.54 -6.77
C GLN A 141 20.58 5.57 -6.17
N VAL A 142 20.47 5.57 -4.85
CA VAL A 142 19.18 5.61 -4.16
C VAL A 142 19.02 6.96 -3.46
N LEU A 143 17.95 7.67 -3.80
CA LEU A 143 17.54 8.91 -3.17
C LEU A 143 16.25 8.66 -2.37
N LEU A 144 16.37 8.65 -1.04
CA LEU A 144 15.23 8.60 -0.15
C LEU A 144 14.69 10.01 0.11
N LEU A 145 13.44 10.24 -0.25
CA LEU A 145 12.78 11.52 -0.02
C LEU A 145 12.45 11.70 1.45
N GLY A 146 12.80 12.87 1.99
CA GLY A 146 12.47 13.26 3.36
C GLY A 146 10.98 13.55 3.56
N GLY A 147 10.57 13.69 4.81
CA GLY A 147 9.20 14.06 5.19
C GLY A 147 8.76 13.49 6.53
N MET A 148 7.46 13.53 6.79
CA MET A 148 6.87 12.96 8.00
C MET A 148 6.56 11.48 7.82
N MET A 149 6.85 10.69 8.85
CA MET A 149 6.48 9.27 8.92
C MET A 149 5.39 9.06 9.97
N MET A 150 4.49 8.12 9.71
CA MET A 150 3.45 7.72 10.66
C MET A 150 3.73 6.33 11.21
N ALA A 151 3.34 6.08 12.46
CA ALA A 151 3.39 4.75 13.03
C ALA A 151 2.57 3.76 12.16
N GLY A 152 3.16 2.62 11.81
CA GLY A 152 2.54 1.59 10.98
C GLY A 152 2.71 1.75 9.46
N ALA A 153 3.24 2.88 8.98
CA ALA A 153 3.56 3.11 7.58
C ALA A 153 5.04 3.47 7.41
N GLN A 154 5.82 2.61 6.74
CA GLN A 154 7.25 2.82 6.53
C GLN A 154 7.52 3.66 5.27
N GLN A 155 6.94 4.86 5.23
CA GLN A 155 7.06 5.80 4.11
C GLN A 155 7.00 7.26 4.57
N THR A 156 7.66 8.14 3.82
CA THR A 156 7.61 9.59 3.99
C THR A 156 6.44 10.18 3.22
N ARG A 157 5.74 11.13 3.86
CA ARG A 157 4.51 11.75 3.37
C ARG A 157 4.47 13.23 3.75
N GLY A 158 3.50 13.94 3.16
CA GLY A 158 3.19 15.34 3.45
C GLY A 158 3.80 16.30 2.43
N GLU A 159 3.55 17.58 2.65
CA GLU A 159 3.92 18.65 1.70
C GLU A 159 5.41 18.70 1.40
N MET A 160 6.26 18.40 2.38
CA MET A 160 7.71 18.33 2.20
C MET A 160 8.10 17.25 1.19
N THR A 161 7.56 16.04 1.33
CA THR A 161 7.81 14.94 0.39
C THR A 161 7.29 15.28 -1.00
N VAL A 162 6.07 15.82 -1.09
CA VAL A 162 5.47 16.23 -2.37
C VAL A 162 6.31 17.31 -3.06
N GLY A 163 6.74 18.32 -2.31
CA GLY A 163 7.61 19.38 -2.82
C GLY A 163 8.94 18.84 -3.36
N GLU A 164 9.55 17.88 -2.68
CA GLU A 164 10.76 17.21 -3.14
C GLU A 164 10.51 16.39 -4.42
N ILE A 165 9.41 15.65 -4.53
CA ILE A 165 9.05 14.91 -5.76
C ILE A 165 9.06 15.85 -6.98
N TYR A 166 8.52 17.06 -6.86
CA TYR A 166 8.47 18.03 -7.95
C TYR A 166 9.84 18.58 -8.39
N ARG A 167 10.90 18.36 -7.60
CA ARG A 167 12.27 18.80 -7.95
C ARG A 167 12.96 17.84 -8.90
N TYR A 168 12.46 16.63 -9.02
CA TYR A 168 13.08 15.58 -9.82
C TYR A 168 12.24 15.25 -11.05
N ARG A 169 12.94 14.81 -12.11
CA ARG A 169 12.32 14.31 -13.32
C ARG A 169 12.66 12.84 -13.46
N ALA A 170 11.69 11.98 -13.19
CA ALA A 170 11.83 10.55 -13.42
C ALA A 170 11.46 10.22 -14.88
N ASP A 171 12.20 9.29 -15.47
CA ASP A 171 11.88 8.69 -16.77
C ASP A 171 10.71 7.72 -16.64
N VAL A 172 10.64 6.99 -15.52
CA VAL A 172 9.60 6.00 -15.23
C VAL A 172 9.12 6.16 -13.78
N ALA A 173 7.81 6.06 -13.57
CA ALA A 173 7.20 6.04 -12.24
C ALA A 173 6.52 4.69 -11.98
N LEU A 174 6.92 4.03 -10.90
CA LEU A 174 6.44 2.73 -10.44
C LEU A 174 5.59 2.98 -9.19
N LEU A 175 4.29 3.11 -9.43
CA LEU A 175 3.30 3.50 -8.42
C LEU A 175 2.54 2.29 -7.86
N SER A 176 2.11 2.38 -6.60
CA SER A 176 1.34 1.31 -5.93
C SER A 176 -0.05 1.78 -5.47
N PRO A 177 -0.97 2.08 -6.40
CA PRO A 177 -2.30 2.53 -6.02
C PRO A 177 -3.11 1.40 -5.38
N VAL A 178 -4.07 1.77 -4.53
CA VAL A 178 -5.01 0.83 -3.91
C VAL A 178 -6.15 0.43 -4.85
N GLY A 179 -6.33 1.18 -5.94
CA GLY A 179 -7.33 0.91 -6.95
C GLY A 179 -7.01 1.65 -8.24
N ILE A 180 -7.47 1.09 -9.36
CA ILE A 180 -7.41 1.73 -10.67
C ILE A 180 -8.80 1.65 -11.29
N ASP A 181 -9.31 2.78 -11.75
CA ASP A 181 -10.56 2.87 -12.48
C ASP A 181 -10.32 3.54 -13.83
N ALA A 182 -10.97 3.02 -14.88
CA ALA A 182 -10.76 3.50 -16.24
C ALA A 182 -11.17 4.98 -16.43
N ARG A 183 -12.10 5.48 -15.60
CA ARG A 183 -12.60 6.87 -15.68
C ARG A 183 -11.89 7.78 -14.66
N ASN A 184 -11.61 7.27 -13.47
CA ASN A 184 -11.13 8.05 -12.34
C ASN A 184 -9.62 7.90 -12.08
N GLY A 185 -8.94 7.02 -12.80
CA GLY A 185 -7.50 6.79 -12.67
C GLY A 185 -7.13 6.01 -11.42
N ALA A 186 -5.92 6.25 -10.94
CA ALA A 186 -5.35 5.58 -9.77
C ALA A 186 -5.82 6.25 -8.46
N SER A 187 -6.26 5.45 -7.48
CA SER A 187 -6.66 5.90 -6.15
C SER A 187 -5.68 5.43 -5.08
N SER A 188 -5.49 6.23 -4.02
CA SER A 188 -4.76 5.84 -2.80
C SER A 188 -5.66 5.88 -1.57
N PHE A 189 -5.31 5.10 -0.54
CA PHE A 189 -6.11 5.00 0.69
C PHE A 189 -6.01 6.27 1.54
N HIS A 190 -4.86 6.94 1.52
CA HIS A 190 -4.67 8.14 2.32
C HIS A 190 -4.77 9.44 1.51
N PRO A 191 -5.48 10.47 2.04
CA PRO A 191 -5.65 11.76 1.36
C PRO A 191 -4.34 12.48 1.05
N HIS A 192 -3.29 12.25 1.84
CA HIS A 192 -1.96 12.84 1.67
C HIS A 192 -1.03 12.04 0.76
N GLU A 193 -1.45 10.85 0.33
CA GLU A 193 -0.81 10.11 -0.77
C GLU A 193 -1.43 10.48 -2.12
N ALA A 194 -2.70 10.89 -2.12
CA ALA A 194 -3.31 11.51 -3.28
C ALA A 194 -2.77 12.94 -3.42
N PRO A 195 -2.23 13.35 -4.58
CA PRO A 195 -2.04 14.77 -4.83
C PRO A 195 -3.38 15.45 -4.63
N SER A 196 -3.38 16.47 -3.77
CA SER A 196 -4.57 17.20 -3.34
C SER A 196 -5.47 17.52 -4.53
N ARG A 197 -6.75 17.15 -4.36
CA ARG A 197 -7.93 17.27 -5.22
C ARG A 197 -7.97 18.54 -6.09
N THR A 198 -7.07 18.62 -7.06
CA THR A 198 -7.04 19.62 -8.11
C THR A 198 -7.12 18.83 -9.42
N PRO A 199 -8.17 19.03 -10.22
CA PRO A 199 -8.34 18.26 -11.44
C PRO A 199 -7.12 18.45 -12.34
N TRP A 200 -6.49 17.34 -12.72
CA TRP A 200 -5.42 17.25 -13.72
C TRP A 200 -5.86 17.75 -15.12
N TYR A 201 -7.07 18.32 -15.24
CA TYR A 201 -7.78 18.57 -16.47
C TYR A 201 -7.76 20.02 -16.96
N SER A 202 -7.10 20.95 -16.28
CA SER A 202 -7.11 22.36 -16.71
C SER A 202 -5.72 23.00 -16.74
N ARG A 203 -4.83 22.45 -17.57
CA ARG A 203 -3.80 23.25 -18.23
C ARG A 203 -3.70 22.86 -19.71
N PRO A 204 -3.70 23.84 -20.64
CA PRO A 204 -3.60 23.56 -22.07
C PRO A 204 -2.25 22.91 -22.37
N ALA A 205 -2.33 21.86 -23.19
CA ALA A 205 -1.25 21.06 -23.77
C ALA A 205 0.19 21.54 -23.50
N ALA A 206 0.85 20.92 -22.51
CA ALA A 206 2.29 20.68 -22.55
C ALA A 206 2.49 19.22 -22.96
N PRO A 207 3.49 18.87 -23.79
CA PRO A 207 3.57 17.59 -24.52
C PRO A 207 3.78 16.33 -23.67
N CYS A 208 3.72 16.42 -22.35
CA CYS A 208 3.85 15.31 -21.42
C CYS A 208 2.47 14.88 -20.93
N CYS A 209 1.68 14.31 -21.84
CA CYS A 209 0.51 13.53 -21.46
C CYS A 209 1.02 12.19 -20.94
N TRP A 210 0.97 12.00 -19.61
CA TRP A 210 1.38 10.75 -18.95
C TRP A 210 0.45 9.63 -19.41
N ARG A 211 0.88 8.89 -20.43
CA ARG A 211 0.17 7.72 -20.93
C ARG A 211 0.63 6.53 -20.11
N ILE A 212 -0.16 6.13 -19.12
CA ILE A 212 -0.06 4.78 -18.55
C ILE A 212 -0.53 3.84 -19.66
N THR A 213 0.40 3.43 -20.53
CA THR A 213 0.13 2.47 -21.60
C THR A 213 0.27 1.09 -20.99
N VAL A 214 -0.79 0.56 -20.37
CA VAL A 214 -0.90 -0.90 -20.23
C VAL A 214 -1.35 -1.38 -21.61
N ASN A 215 -0.39 -1.76 -22.44
CA ASN A 215 -0.69 -2.31 -23.76
C ASN A 215 -1.28 -3.71 -23.54
N SER A 216 -2.60 -3.79 -23.38
CA SER A 216 -3.34 -5.05 -23.40
C SER A 216 -3.41 -5.54 -24.85
N ALA A 217 -2.63 -6.56 -25.16
CA ALA A 217 -2.99 -7.54 -26.19
C ALA A 217 -3.85 -8.63 -25.53
#